data_AF-P0DM29-F1
#
_entry.id   AF-P0DM29-F1
#
_cell.length_a   1.000
_cell.length_b   1.000
_cell.length_c   1.000
_cell.angle_alpha   90.00
_cell.angle_beta   90.00
_cell.angle_gamma   90.00
#
_symmetry.space_group_name_H-M   'P 1'
#
loop_
_entity.id
_entity.type
_entity.pdbx_description
1 polymer ?
#
loop_
_entity_poly.entity_id
_entity_poly.type
_entity_poly.pdbx_seq_one_letter_code
_entity_poly.pdbx_strand_id
1 'polypeptide(L)' 'MNPKLLIVIGLLLATGVCSFAKALDEESLRKECNHLNEPCDSDGDCCTSSEQCISTGSKYFCKGKQGP' A
#
# COMPACT_ATOMS: atom_id res chain seq x y z
N MET A 1 -24.07 -37.14 -11.69
CA MET A 1 -23.60 -35.74 -11.61
C MET A 1 -24.80 -34.86 -11.32
N ASN A 2 -24.95 -34.33 -10.10
CA ASN A 2 -26.15 -33.56 -9.72
C ASN A 2 -26.00 -32.10 -10.17
N PRO A 3 -26.76 -31.61 -11.16
CA PRO A 3 -26.59 -30.24 -11.67
C PRO A 3 -26.80 -29.19 -10.58
N LYS A 4 -27.63 -29.49 -9.58
CA LYS A 4 -27.85 -28.65 -8.39
C LYS A 4 -26.56 -28.46 -7.57
N LEU A 5 -25.71 -29.47 -7.47
CA LEU A 5 -24.46 -29.39 -6.72
C LEU A 5 -23.45 -28.46 -7.40
N LEU A 6 -23.37 -28.50 -8.74
CA LEU A 6 -22.48 -27.62 -9.51
C LEU A 6 -22.86 -26.14 -9.38
N ILE A 7 -24.16 -25.84 -9.34
CA ILE A 7 -24.66 -24.47 -9.15
C ILE A 7 -24.24 -23.94 -7.78
N VAL A 8 -24.38 -24.76 -6.73
CA VAL A 8 -24.00 -24.36 -5.35
C VAL A 8 -22.50 -24.12 -5.23
N ILE A 9 -21.67 -24.99 -5.81
CA ILE A 9 -20.21 -24.82 -5.84
C ILE A 9 -19.82 -23.55 -6.61
N GLY A 10 -20.46 -23.30 -7.77
CA GLY A 10 -20.25 -22.08 -8.55
C GLY A 10 -20.59 -20.80 -7.77
N LEU A 11 -21.68 -20.80 -7.01
CA LEU A 11 -22.08 -19.68 -6.15
C LEU A 11 -21.09 -19.44 -4.99
N LEU A 12 -20.58 -20.50 -4.36
CA LEU A 12 -19.57 -20.41 -3.30
C LEU A 12 -18.24 -19.86 -3.82
N LEU A 13 -17.82 -20.28 -5.02
CA LEU A 13 -16.61 -19.76 -5.65
C LEU A 13 -16.78 -18.28 -6.03
N ALA A 14 -17.92 -17.89 -6.60
CA ALA A 14 -18.18 -16.50 -6.98
C ALA A 14 -18.18 -15.55 -5.76
N THR A 15 -18.76 -15.99 -4.63
CA THR A 15 -18.78 -15.20 -3.38
C THR A 15 -17.41 -15.15 -2.69
N GLY A 16 -16.64 -16.23 -2.76
CA GLY A 16 -15.28 -16.28 -2.23
C GLY A 16 -14.35 -15.28 -2.93
N VAL A 17 -14.33 -15.27 -4.26
CA VAL A 17 -13.37 -14.48 -5.06
C VAL A 17 -13.51 -12.96 -4.83
N CYS A 18 -14.72 -12.45 -4.55
CA CYS A 18 -14.90 -11.04 -4.23
C CYS A 18 -14.26 -10.61 -2.90
N SER A 19 -14.04 -11.53 -1.96
CA SER A 19 -13.42 -11.21 -0.66
C SER A 19 -11.89 -11.10 -0.76
N PHE A 20 -11.25 -11.88 -1.62
CA PHE A 20 -9.78 -11.87 -1.77
C PHE A 20 -9.26 -10.67 -2.57
N ALA A 21 -10.07 -10.11 -3.47
CA ALA A 21 -9.67 -8.94 -4.27
C ALA A 21 -9.55 -7.65 -3.44
N LYS A 22 -10.27 -7.55 -2.31
CA LYS A 22 -10.20 -6.36 -1.44
C LYS A 22 -9.03 -6.39 -0.45
N ALA A 23 -8.60 -7.58 -0.03
CA ALA A 23 -7.55 -7.73 0.96
C ALA A 23 -6.14 -7.46 0.43
N LEU A 24 -5.92 -7.53 -0.89
CA LEU A 24 -4.60 -7.36 -1.50
C LEU A 24 -4.25 -5.91 -1.86
N ASP A 25 -5.24 -5.01 -1.89
CA ASP A 25 -5.01 -3.60 -2.26
C ASP A 25 -4.69 -2.73 -1.03
N GLU A 26 -5.20 -3.09 0.15
CA GLU A 26 -5.06 -2.25 1.35
C GLU A 26 -3.68 -2.38 2.04
N GLU A 27 -2.99 -3.52 1.90
CA GLU A 27 -1.68 -3.72 2.55
C GLU A 27 -0.51 -3.10 1.76
N SER A 28 -0.66 -2.88 0.44
CA SER A 28 0.37 -2.24 -0.40
C SER A 28 0.10 -0.76 -0.70
N LEU A 29 -1.13 -0.27 -0.52
CA LEU A 29 -1.51 1.12 -0.83
C LEU A 29 -1.76 1.98 0.40
N ARG A 30 -1.85 1.39 1.59
CA ARG A 30 -1.68 2.10 2.86
C ARG A 30 -0.19 2.18 3.20
N LYS A 31 0.59 2.80 2.30
CA LYS A 31 1.93 3.26 2.64
C LYS A 31 1.73 4.39 3.64
N GLU A 32 1.65 4.02 4.92
CA GLU A 32 1.76 4.95 6.03
C GLU A 32 2.99 5.77 5.70
N CYS A 33 2.76 7.05 5.42
CA CYS A 33 3.83 7.92 4.98
C CYS A 33 4.90 7.94 6.08
N ASN A 34 6.15 8.05 5.66
CA ASN A 34 7.30 8.13 6.53
C ASN A 34 7.37 9.53 7.16
N HIS A 35 7.59 9.58 8.47
CA HIS A 35 7.79 10.80 9.23
C HIS A 35 9.25 11.28 9.16
N LEU A 36 9.53 12.44 9.75
CA LEU A 36 10.87 13.02 9.82
C LEU A 36 11.93 12.03 10.34
N ASN A 37 13.01 11.87 9.56
CA ASN A 37 14.12 10.94 9.75
C ASN A 37 13.82 9.46 9.49
N GLU A 38 12.64 9.12 8.99
CA GLU A 38 12.36 7.77 8.52
C GLU A 38 12.88 7.54 7.11
N PRO A 39 13.28 6.30 6.77
CA PRO A 39 13.78 5.98 5.44
C PRO A 39 12.70 6.17 4.38
N CYS A 40 13.07 6.71 3.23
CA CYS A 40 12.18 6.95 2.11
C CYS A 40 12.85 6.52 0.80
N ASP A 41 12.07 6.33 -0.26
CA ASP A 41 12.58 6.07 -1.62
C ASP A 41 12.24 7.24 -2.56
N SER A 42 11.14 7.94 -2.28
CA SER A 42 10.69 9.12 -3.03
C SER A 42 10.06 10.18 -2.13
N ASP A 43 9.94 11.41 -2.61
CA ASP A 43 9.30 12.53 -1.89
C ASP A 43 7.85 12.22 -1.49
N GLY A 44 7.15 11.42 -2.29
CA GLY A 44 5.78 10.98 -2.02
C GLY A 44 5.66 10.00 -0.84
N ASP A 45 6.79 9.47 -0.35
CA ASP A 45 6.80 8.65 0.84
C ASP A 45 6.70 9.50 2.11
N CYS A 46 7.04 10.78 2.09
CA CYS A 46 7.04 11.61 3.29
C CYS A 46 5.65 12.16 3.59
N CYS A 47 5.26 12.17 4.88
CA CYS A 47 3.90 12.53 5.28
C CYS A 47 3.52 13.97 5.00
N THR A 48 4.46 14.88 5.19
CA THR A 48 4.17 16.30 5.08
C THR A 48 4.72 16.87 3.79
N SER A 49 3.97 17.79 3.17
CA SER A 49 4.47 18.52 1.99
C SER A 49 5.71 19.38 2.30
N SER A 50 5.96 19.63 3.59
CA SER A 50 7.15 20.29 4.12
C SER A 50 8.35 19.36 4.27
N GLU A 51 8.22 18.06 3.98
CA GLU A 51 9.31 17.09 3.97
C GLU A 51 9.70 16.70 2.53
N GLN A 52 10.94 16.28 2.37
CA GLN A 52 11.50 15.77 1.13
C GLN A 52 12.35 14.54 1.43
N CYS A 53 12.41 13.60 0.47
CA CYS A 53 13.26 12.44 0.59
C CYS A 53 14.71 12.81 0.22
N ILE A 54 15.53 13.06 1.24
CA ILE A 54 16.90 13.56 1.07
C ILE A 54 17.93 12.45 1.32
N SER A 55 18.89 12.31 0.41
CA SER A 55 20.04 11.43 0.60
C SER A 55 20.98 11.97 1.68
N THR A 56 21.33 11.13 2.65
CA THR A 56 22.36 11.42 3.66
C THR A 56 23.64 10.61 3.42
N GLY A 57 23.92 10.24 2.16
CA GLY A 57 25.12 9.52 1.74
C GLY A 57 24.81 8.16 1.14
N SER A 58 24.38 7.19 1.96
CA SER A 58 24.08 5.82 1.50
C SER A 58 22.61 5.43 1.64
N LYS A 59 21.80 6.31 2.22
CA LYS A 59 20.38 6.10 2.52
C LYS A 59 19.63 7.41 2.30
N TYR A 60 18.35 7.30 2.01
CA TYR A 60 17.45 8.42 1.84
C TYR A 60 16.49 8.48 3.02
N PHE A 61 16.25 9.68 3.53
CA PHE A 61 15.39 9.91 4.68
C PHE A 61 14.47 11.11 4.47
N CYS A 62 13.27 11.05 5.04
CA CYS A 62 12.38 12.20 5.08
C CYS A 62 13.01 13.30 5.93
N LYS A 63 13.30 14.44 5.32
CA LYS A 63 13.90 15.61 5.96
C LYS A 63 13.04 16.82 5.64
N GLY A 64 12.92 17.74 6.59
CA GLY A 64 12.25 19.02 6.34
C GLY A 64 12.93 19.75 5.18
N LYS A 65 12.12 20.26 4.25
CA LYS A 65 12.56 21.18 3.21
C LYS A 65 13.15 22.40 3.89
N GLN A 66 14.47 22.57 3.77
CA GLN A 66 15.10 23.85 4.10
C GLN A 66 14.67 24.82 3.00
N GLY A 67 13.74 25.72 3.35
CA GLY A 67 13.40 26.88 2.53
C GLY A 67 14.60 27.84 2.41
N PRO A 68 14.49 28.91 1.60
CA PRO A 68 15.60 29.80 1.28
C PRO A 68 16.30 30.42 2.49
#